data_AF-A0A2M7WPS8-F1
#
_entry.id   AF-A0A2M7WPS8-F1
#
_cell.length_a   1.000
_cell.length_b   1.000
_cell.length_c   1.000
_cell.angle_alpha   90.00
_cell.angle_beta   90.00
_cell.angle_gamma   90.00
#
_symmetry.space_group_name_H-M   'P 1'
#
loop_
_entity.id
_entity.type
_entity.pdbx_description
1 polymer ?
#
loop_
_entity_poly.entity_id
_entity_poly.type
_entity_poly.pdbx_seq_one_letter_code
_entity_poly.pdbx_strand_id
1 'polypeptide(L)' 'MSSDHKIVIDMDRLMDDPGVLEKFHECASLMIQSANAEQARLGYRMLDVMDACLLQAHKESEPE' A
#
# COMPACT_ATOMS: atom_id res chain seq x y z
N MET A 1 19.47 21.73 -12.87
CA MET A 1 19.56 20.42 -12.19
C MET A 1 18.22 20.18 -11.54
N SER A 2 17.48 19.15 -11.97
CA SER A 2 16.17 18.83 -11.40
C SER A 2 16.41 18.17 -10.04
N SER A 3 16.02 18.83 -8.96
CA SER A 3 16.06 18.26 -7.62
C SER A 3 15.02 17.14 -7.54
N ASP A 4 15.47 15.89 -7.39
CA ASP A 4 14.60 14.74 -7.15
C ASP A 4 13.71 15.01 -5.94
N HIS A 5 12.44 15.31 -6.19
CA HIS A 5 11.44 15.42 -5.14
C HIS A 5 11.10 14.02 -4.66
N LYS A 6 11.65 13.62 -3.51
CA LYS A 6 11.21 12.43 -2.79
C LYS A 6 9.92 12.74 -2.05
N ILE A 7 8.87 12.02 -2.39
CA ILE A 7 7.66 11.94 -1.58
C ILE A 7 7.91 10.83 -0.56
N VAL A 8 7.84 11.18 0.72
CA VAL A 8 7.88 10.22 1.83
C VAL A 8 6.46 10.08 2.34
N ILE A 9 5.98 8.84 2.42
CA ILE A 9 4.64 8.51 2.90
C ILE A 9 4.82 7.72 4.19
N ASP A 10 4.20 8.22 5.26
CA ASP A 10 4.10 7.53 6.54
C ASP A 10 3.00 6.48 6.43
N MET A 11 3.39 5.21 6.28
CA MET A 11 2.45 4.11 6.11
C MET A 11 1.81 3.70 7.43
N ASP A 12 2.49 3.86 8.57
CA ASP A 12 1.98 3.43 9.88
C ASP A 12 0.70 4.18 10.20
N ARG A 13 0.71 5.50 10.02
CA ARG A 13 -0.47 6.34 10.19
C ARG A 13 -1.62 6.02 9.22
N LEU A 14 -1.29 5.54 8.03
CA LEU A 14 -2.30 5.20 7.01
C LEU A 14 -2.91 3.82 7.24
N MET A 15 -2.16 2.88 7.83
CA MET A 15 -2.67 1.54 8.12
C MET A 15 -3.68 1.51 9.28
N ASP A 16 -3.66 2.51 10.15
CA ASP A 16 -4.64 2.66 11.24
C ASP A 16 -6.02 3.15 10.78
N ASP A 17 -6.16 3.63 9.53
CA ASP A 17 -7.42 4.12 8.96
C ASP A 17 -8.05 3.09 8.02
N PRO A 18 -9.17 2.42 8.42
CA PRO A 18 -9.86 1.45 7.59
C PRO A 18 -10.31 2.00 6.23
N GLY A 19 -10.66 3.29 6.15
CA GLY A 19 -11.09 3.92 4.91
C GLY A 19 -9.94 4.13 3.92
N VAL A 20 -8.70 4.24 4.41
CA VAL A 20 -7.50 4.28 3.57
C VAL A 20 -7.18 2.88 3.05
N LEU A 21 -7.28 1.86 3.90
CA LEU A 21 -7.08 0.46 3.49
C LEU A 21 -8.07 0.04 2.40
N GLU A 22 -9.35 0.40 2.54
CA GLU A 22 -10.38 0.13 1.54
C GLU A 22 -10.04 0.77 0.19
N LYS A 23 -9.62 2.04 0.19
CA LYS A 23 -9.22 2.73 -1.04
C LYS A 23 -7.99 2.13 -1.70
N PHE A 24 -7.02 1.66 -0.92
CA PHE A 24 -5.87 0.98 -1.48
C PHE A 24 -6.27 -0.36 -2.12
N HIS A 25 -7.17 -1.11 -1.49
CA HIS A 25 -7.75 -2.33 -2.07
C HIS A 25 -8.54 -2.05 -3.35
N GLU A 26 -9.35 -0.99 -3.41
CA GLU A 26 -10.05 -0.58 -4.62
C GLU A 26 -9.06 -0.21 -5.74
N CYS A 27 -8.04 0.60 -5.43
CA CYS A 27 -7.00 0.98 -6.39
C CYS A 27 -6.28 -0.23 -6.96
N ALA A 28 -5.86 -1.17 -6.10
CA ALA A 28 -5.21 -2.40 -6.51
C ALA A 28 -6.13 -3.25 -7.39
N SER A 29 -7.41 -3.38 -7.01
CA SER A 29 -8.41 -4.14 -7.77
C SER A 29 -8.63 -3.57 -9.16
N LEU A 30 -8.74 -2.24 -9.29
CA LEU A 30 -8.87 -1.56 -10.57
C LEU A 30 -7.63 -1.77 -11.45
N MET A 31 -6.44 -1.74 -10.85
CA MET A 31 -5.18 -2.01 -11.57
C MET A 31 -5.06 -3.47 -12.02
N ILE A 32 -5.51 -4.43 -11.21
CA ILE A 32 -5.52 -5.87 -11.54
C ILE A 32 -6.48 -6.18 -12.69
N GLN A 33 -7.65 -5.53 -12.69
CA GLN A 33 -8.67 -5.72 -13.73
C GLN A 33 -8.36 -4.98 -15.04
N SER A 34 -7.32 -4.16 -15.06
CA SER A 34 -6.91 -3.45 -16.26
C SER A 34 -6.42 -4.42 -17.35
N ALA A 35 -6.63 -4.06 -18.60
CA ALA A 35 -6.14 -4.82 -19.75
C ALA A 35 -4.60 -4.72 -19.93
N ASN A 36 -3.91 -3.93 -19.10
CA ASN A 36 -2.46 -3.76 -19.14
C ASN A 36 -1.78 -4.65 -18.08
N ALA A 37 -0.93 -5.57 -18.55
CA ALA A 37 -0.18 -6.50 -17.70
C ALA A 37 0.74 -5.80 -16.68
N GLU A 38 1.30 -4.63 -17.02
CA GLU A 38 2.11 -3.84 -16.09
C GLU A 38 1.28 -3.27 -14.95
N GLN A 39 0.06 -2.80 -15.25
CA GLN A 39 -0.87 -2.33 -14.22
C GLN A 39 -1.33 -3.47 -13.34
N ALA A 40 -1.64 -4.63 -13.92
CA ALA A 40 -2.02 -5.80 -13.12
C ALA A 40 -0.90 -6.23 -12.16
N ARG A 41 0.34 -6.29 -12.64
CA ARG A 41 1.51 -6.57 -11.80
C ARG A 41 1.72 -5.51 -10.72
N LEU A 42 1.48 -4.24 -11.03
CA LEU A 42 1.59 -3.16 -10.06
C LEU A 42 0.52 -3.28 -8.96
N GLY A 43 -0.71 -3.63 -9.33
CA GLY A 43 -1.81 -3.86 -8.38
C GLY A 43 -1.50 -4.99 -7.40
N TYR A 44 -0.95 -6.12 -7.86
CA TYR A 44 -0.52 -7.20 -6.95
C TYR A 44 0.60 -6.75 -5.99
N ARG A 45 1.63 -6.06 -6.50
CA ARG A 45 2.71 -5.55 -5.62
C ARG A 45 2.21 -4.58 -4.57
N MET A 46 1.21 -3.77 -4.92
CA MET A 46 0.60 -2.83 -3.98
C MET A 46 -0.06 -3.57 -2.80
N LEU A 47 -0.75 -4.68 -3.08
CA LEU A 47 -1.31 -5.54 -2.03
C LEU A 47 -0.22 -6.20 -1.18
N ASP A 48 0.88 -6.67 -1.80
CA ASP A 48 2.01 -7.26 -1.06
C ASP A 48 2.63 -6.25 -0.07
N VAL A 49 2.77 -4.98 -0.47
CA VAL A 49 3.30 -3.91 0.39
C VAL A 49 2.33 -3.60 1.54
N MET A 50 1.03 -3.53 1.26
CA MET A 50 0.04 -3.35 2.32
C MET A 50 0.05 -4.47 3.35
N ASP A 51 0.12 -5.73 2.90
CA ASP A 51 0.18 -6.89 3.78
C ASP A 51 1.42 -6.83 4.70
N ALA A 52 2.57 -6.46 4.13
CA ALA A 52 3.79 -6.24 4.90
C ALA A 52 3.64 -5.13 5.95
N CYS A 53 3.01 -4.00 5.60
CA CYS A 53 2.76 -2.90 6.54
C CYS A 53 1.80 -3.31 7.67
N LEU A 54 0.72 -4.02 7.36
CA LEU A 54 -0.23 -4.52 8.36
C LEU A 54 0.41 -5.53 9.31
N LEU A 55 1.21 -6.47 8.78
CA LEU A 55 1.95 -7.42 9.61
C LEU A 55 2.95 -6.74 10.54
N GLN A 56 3.58 -5.65 10.09
CA GLN A 56 4.48 -4.87 10.93
C GLN A 56 3.71 -4.14 12.05
N ALA A 57 2.61 -3.47 11.71
CA ALA A 57 1.76 -2.79 12.69
C ALA A 57 1.25 -3.76 13.79
N HIS A 58 0.90 -4.99 13.42
CA HIS A 58 0.48 -6.02 14.38
C HIS A 58 1.61 -6.50 15.31
N LYS A 59 2.85 -6.58 14.82
CA LYS A 59 4.01 -6.94 15.67
C LYS A 59 4.37 -5.85 16.67
N GLU A 60 4.16 -4.59 16.31
CA GLU A 60 4.43 -3.44 17.18
C GLU A 60 3.34 -3.23 18.25
N SER A 61 2.19 -3.89 18.12
CA SER A 61 1.06 -3.79 19.05
C SER A 61 0.95 -4.97 20.03
N GLU A 62 1.84 -5.97 19.97
CA GLU A 62 1.97 -6.99 21.03
C GLU A 62 2.78 -6.42 22.21
N PRO A 63 2.22 -6.34 23.43
CA PRO A 63 2.96 -5.92 24.61
C PRO A 63 3.91 -7.04 25.07
N GLU A 64 5.18 -6.69 25.34
CA GLU A 64 6.16 -7.57 26.02
C GLU A 64 5.67 -8.11 27.37
#